data_AF-A0A5B1R407-F1
#
_entry.id   AF-A0A5B1R407-F1
#
_cell.length_a   1.000
_cell.length_b   1.000
_cell.length_c   1.000
_cell.angle_alpha   90.00
_cell.angle_beta   90.00
_cell.angle_gamma   90.00
#
_symmetry.space_group_name_H-M   'P 1'
#
loop_
_entity.id
_entity.type
_entity.pdbx_description
1 polymer ?
#
loop_
_entity_poly.entity_id
_entity_poly.type
_entity_poly.pdbx_seq_one_letter_code
_entity_poly.pdbx_strand_id
1 'polypeptide(L)'
;MAYGLENLWSKGREGTYAIRHGRKPVSDFGRPRKGEQRPFDPNRENFFEKAFPVLFPYGRGGIEADRPVLLSFTEHVRWALQYHDRRFRTHETFPYVAFGIEQRREALNSARIQMRRSNFEADARLLSSVTVEKLEEAAHQEERHEPITDPGVRLLRQHIHATGGRVRGSDQARYSLRSQIWSTALFKGPPALWITINPNDLHDPICQIFAGEKIDLDAFLSTAGPDKHRRAQNVANDPYAAAKFFHFMIATILQTLFQVDATGQSVKRSIGVLGSVSAFFGTVE
;
A
#
# COMPACT_ATOMS: atom_id res chain seq x y z
N MET A 1 5.27 19.35 -24.13
CA MET A 1 5.96 18.89 -25.37
C MET A 1 7.15 19.77 -25.79
N ALA A 2 7.29 21.03 -25.33
CA ALA A 2 8.44 21.88 -25.69
C ALA A 2 9.80 21.38 -25.17
N TYR A 3 9.84 20.75 -23.98
CA TYR A 3 11.09 20.35 -23.32
C TYR A 3 11.84 19.17 -23.96
N GLY A 4 11.16 18.33 -24.76
CA GLY A 4 11.79 17.19 -25.44
C GLY A 4 12.62 17.59 -26.66
N LEU A 5 12.33 18.75 -27.25
CA LEU A 5 13.00 19.26 -28.46
C LEU A 5 14.31 19.99 -28.14
N GLU A 6 14.49 20.52 -26.92
CA GLU A 6 15.74 21.19 -26.50
C GLU A 6 16.93 20.22 -26.35
N ASN A 7 16.68 18.91 -26.20
CA ASN A 7 17.73 17.90 -26.01
C ASN A 7 18.33 17.37 -27.34
N LEU A 8 17.86 17.84 -28.50
CA LEU A 8 18.39 17.48 -29.81
C LEU A 8 19.55 18.41 -30.19
N TRP A 9 20.72 18.25 -29.55
CA TRP A 9 21.89 19.08 -29.84
C TRP A 9 23.00 18.29 -30.57
N SER A 10 23.56 18.88 -31.64
CA SER A 10 24.42 18.21 -32.64
C SER A 10 25.91 18.59 -32.61
N LYS A 11 26.43 19.16 -31.51
CA LYS A 11 27.78 19.76 -31.45
C LYS A 11 28.69 19.29 -30.31
N GLY A 12 28.68 17.99 -29.98
CA GLY A 12 29.79 17.32 -29.29
C GLY A 12 30.20 17.81 -27.89
N ARG A 13 29.40 18.68 -27.25
CA ARG A 13 29.49 19.03 -25.83
C ARG A 13 28.11 18.86 -25.21
N GLU A 14 28.04 18.19 -24.07
CA GLU A 14 26.81 17.93 -23.32
C GLU A 14 26.16 19.29 -22.94
N GLY A 15 24.96 19.55 -23.46
CA GLY A 15 24.24 20.79 -23.20
C GLY A 15 23.68 20.85 -21.78
N THR A 16 23.28 22.03 -21.33
CA THR A 16 22.48 22.17 -20.10
C THR A 16 21.16 21.44 -20.24
N TYR A 17 20.97 20.38 -19.46
CA TYR A 17 19.68 19.71 -19.35
C TYR A 17 18.57 20.71 -18.97
N ALA A 18 17.49 20.74 -19.74
CA ALA A 18 16.26 21.46 -19.38
C ALA A 18 15.67 20.92 -18.06
N ILE A 19 15.91 19.63 -17.79
CA ILE A 19 15.56 18.96 -16.53
C ILE A 19 16.76 19.06 -15.59
N ARG A 20 16.66 19.91 -14.57
CA ARG A 20 17.66 19.99 -13.49
C ARG A 20 17.23 19.12 -12.33
N HIS A 21 18.18 18.43 -11.70
CA HIS A 21 17.91 17.77 -10.42
C HIS A 21 17.43 18.81 -9.40
N GLY A 22 16.32 18.49 -8.73
CA GLY A 22 15.79 19.32 -7.66
C GLY A 22 16.84 19.48 -6.57
N ARG A 23 17.13 20.73 -6.17
CA ARG A 23 18.03 21.02 -5.04
C ARG A 23 17.38 20.76 -3.68
N LYS A 24 16.08 20.42 -3.68
CA LYS A 24 15.29 20.14 -2.48
C LYS A 24 14.52 18.84 -2.69
N PRO A 25 14.33 18.02 -1.65
CA PRO A 25 13.44 16.88 -1.71
C PRO A 25 12.05 17.32 -2.17
N VAL A 26 11.44 16.54 -3.06
CA VAL A 26 10.04 16.75 -3.43
C VAL A 26 9.18 16.36 -2.23
N SER A 27 8.25 17.23 -1.86
CA SER A 27 7.29 16.92 -0.81
C SER A 27 6.29 15.91 -1.35
N ASP A 28 6.34 14.69 -0.81
CA ASP A 28 5.31 13.68 -1.05
C ASP A 28 4.04 13.94 -0.23
N PHE A 29 3.89 15.12 0.38
CA PHE A 29 2.63 15.59 0.96
C PHE A 29 2.06 16.70 0.08
N GLY A 30 0.89 16.46 -0.52
CA GLY A 30 0.20 17.45 -1.34
C GLY A 30 -0.59 18.47 -0.52
N ARG A 31 -0.67 18.32 0.81
CA ARG A 31 -1.46 19.18 1.71
C ARG A 31 -0.56 20.11 2.56
N PRO A 32 -1.02 21.33 2.87
CA PRO A 32 -0.28 22.26 3.73
C PRO A 32 -0.14 21.73 5.15
N ARG A 33 0.87 22.23 5.87
CA ARG A 33 1.05 21.95 7.29
C ARG A 33 -0.06 22.61 8.11
N LYS A 34 -0.29 22.09 9.32
CA LYS A 34 -1.26 22.70 10.26
C LYS A 34 -0.81 24.13 10.57
N GLY A 35 -1.66 25.12 10.28
CA GLY A 35 -1.37 26.55 10.49
C GLY A 35 -0.78 27.26 9.27
N GLU A 36 -0.43 26.53 8.21
CA GLU A 36 0.00 27.12 6.96
C GLU A 36 -1.23 27.54 6.15
N GLN A 37 -1.37 28.84 5.90
CA GLN A 37 -2.41 29.34 5.01
C GLN A 37 -2.04 28.99 3.58
N ARG A 38 -2.92 28.21 2.93
CA ARG A 38 -2.75 27.85 1.53
C ARG A 38 -4.01 28.25 0.77
N PRO A 39 -3.98 29.37 0.03
CA PRO A 39 -5.13 29.79 -0.77
C PRO A 39 -5.39 28.73 -1.85
N PHE A 40 -6.65 28.59 -2.23
CA PHE A 40 -7.05 27.75 -3.35
C PHE A 40 -6.41 28.28 -4.64
N ASP A 41 -5.66 27.42 -5.33
CA ASP A 41 -5.07 27.73 -6.62
C ASP A 41 -5.24 26.51 -7.56
N PRO A 42 -6.18 26.59 -8.53
CA PRO A 42 -6.46 25.47 -9.43
C PRO A 42 -5.33 25.21 -10.44
N ASN A 43 -4.36 26.11 -10.59
CA ASN A 43 -3.21 25.94 -11.48
C ASN A 43 -1.92 25.66 -10.71
N ARG A 44 -2.01 25.36 -9.41
CA ARG A 44 -0.84 25.01 -8.60
C ARG A 44 -0.16 23.78 -9.16
N GLU A 45 1.17 23.84 -9.21
CA GLU A 45 1.98 22.71 -9.61
C GLU A 45 1.72 21.47 -8.75
N ASN A 46 1.43 20.35 -9.40
CA ASN A 46 1.23 19.06 -8.73
C ASN A 46 2.31 18.05 -9.13
N PHE A 47 2.77 17.26 -8.16
CA PHE A 47 3.77 16.22 -8.39
C PHE A 47 3.31 15.17 -9.40
N PHE A 48 2.09 14.63 -9.25
CA PHE A 48 1.59 13.55 -10.10
C PHE A 48 1.37 14.01 -11.54
N GLU A 49 0.91 15.25 -11.74
CA GLU A 49 0.74 15.85 -13.07
C GLU A 49 2.08 15.95 -13.81
N LYS A 50 3.16 16.27 -13.09
CA LYS A 50 4.52 16.37 -13.66
C LYS A 50 5.21 15.03 -13.82
N ALA A 51 5.01 14.12 -12.87
CA ALA A 51 5.65 12.80 -12.86
C ALA A 51 5.02 11.83 -13.86
N PHE A 52 3.71 11.96 -14.11
CA PHE A 52 2.95 11.07 -14.99
C PHE A 52 2.22 11.86 -16.10
N PRO A 53 2.93 12.53 -17.01
CA PRO A 53 2.31 13.34 -18.06
C PRO A 53 1.40 12.51 -18.99
N VAL A 54 1.66 11.22 -19.15
CA VAL A 54 0.80 10.31 -19.93
C VAL A 54 -0.54 10.03 -19.22
N LEU A 55 -0.54 10.01 -17.89
CA LEU A 55 -1.76 9.83 -17.08
C LEU A 55 -2.51 11.13 -16.85
N PHE A 56 -1.80 12.27 -16.89
CA PHE A 56 -2.33 13.62 -16.72
C PHE A 56 -1.92 14.52 -17.90
N PRO A 57 -2.42 14.27 -19.12
CA PRO A 57 -1.96 14.93 -20.35
C PRO A 57 -2.17 16.44 -20.37
N TYR A 58 -3.15 16.94 -19.61
CA TYR A 58 -3.46 18.36 -19.50
C TYR A 58 -2.76 19.06 -18.32
N GLY A 59 -1.91 18.33 -17.57
CA GLY A 59 -1.27 18.86 -16.37
C GLY A 59 -2.27 19.35 -15.33
N ARG A 60 -3.40 18.63 -15.17
CA ARG A 60 -4.51 18.95 -14.27
C ARG A 60 -5.13 17.69 -13.70
N GLY A 61 -5.76 17.81 -12.53
CA GLY A 61 -6.49 16.73 -11.88
C GLY A 61 -5.59 15.74 -11.14
N GLY A 62 -4.34 16.13 -10.85
CA GLY A 62 -3.39 15.35 -10.09
C GLY A 62 -3.88 14.95 -8.70
N ILE A 63 -3.26 13.91 -8.15
CA ILE A 63 -3.57 13.46 -6.80
C ILE A 63 -3.21 14.55 -5.81
N GLU A 64 -4.15 14.88 -4.92
CA GLU A 64 -4.07 16.01 -3.99
C GLU A 64 -3.85 17.39 -4.65
N ALA A 65 -4.25 17.57 -5.92
CA ALA A 65 -4.42 18.90 -6.47
C ALA A 65 -5.48 19.69 -5.66
N ASP A 66 -5.41 21.01 -5.73
CA ASP A 66 -6.40 21.88 -5.11
C ASP A 66 -7.77 21.65 -5.75
N ARG A 67 -8.78 21.35 -4.93
CA ARG A 67 -10.14 21.04 -5.38
C ARG A 67 -11.18 21.65 -4.44
N PRO A 68 -12.39 21.99 -4.94
CA PRO A 68 -13.48 22.46 -4.09
C PRO A 68 -13.88 21.45 -3.00
N VAL A 69 -13.88 20.16 -3.37
CA VAL A 69 -14.14 19.05 -2.44
C VAL A 69 -12.82 18.34 -2.16
N LEU A 70 -12.46 18.26 -0.88
CA LEU A 70 -11.25 17.60 -0.44
C LEU A 70 -11.40 16.08 -0.53
N LEU A 71 -10.45 15.43 -1.21
CA LEU A 71 -10.31 13.97 -1.23
C LEU A 71 -9.02 13.58 -0.54
N SER A 72 -9.05 12.52 0.27
CA SER A 72 -7.82 11.94 0.80
C SER A 72 -6.95 11.36 -0.31
N PHE A 73 -5.65 11.24 -0.03
CA PHE A 73 -4.70 10.60 -0.93
C PHE A 73 -5.17 9.20 -1.35
N THR A 74 -5.48 8.35 -0.35
CA THR A 74 -5.92 6.97 -0.57
C THR A 74 -7.23 6.89 -1.35
N GLU A 75 -8.19 7.77 -1.10
CA GLU A 75 -9.43 7.81 -1.89
C GLU A 75 -9.19 8.18 -3.35
N HIS A 76 -8.32 9.16 -3.62
CA HIS A 76 -8.03 9.57 -4.98
C HIS A 76 -7.19 8.51 -5.73
N VAL A 77 -6.25 7.85 -5.06
CA VAL A 77 -5.53 6.68 -5.62
C VAL A 77 -6.52 5.55 -5.92
N ARG A 78 -7.44 5.24 -5.01
CA ARG A 78 -8.47 4.21 -5.23
C ARG A 78 -9.32 4.53 -6.47
N TRP A 79 -9.74 5.78 -6.60
CA TRP A 79 -10.46 6.24 -7.79
C TRP A 79 -9.61 6.08 -9.06
N ALA A 80 -8.34 6.47 -9.03
CA ALA A 80 -7.44 6.37 -10.17
C ALA A 80 -7.28 4.90 -10.62
N LEU A 81 -7.08 3.97 -9.68
CA LEU A 81 -6.99 2.54 -9.98
C LEU A 81 -8.31 1.94 -10.52
N GLN A 82 -9.45 2.59 -10.26
CA GLN A 82 -10.77 2.20 -10.78
C GLN A 82 -11.20 3.01 -12.02
N TYR A 83 -10.31 3.85 -12.54
CA TYR A 83 -10.64 4.70 -13.68
C TYR A 83 -10.99 3.85 -14.90
N HIS A 84 -12.00 4.31 -15.66
CA HIS A 84 -12.71 3.50 -16.66
C HIS A 84 -11.81 2.85 -17.73
N ASP A 85 -10.79 3.56 -18.22
CA ASP A 85 -9.84 3.09 -19.24
C ASP A 85 -8.65 2.31 -18.66
N ARG A 86 -8.57 2.21 -17.32
CA ARG A 86 -7.57 1.45 -16.55
C ARG A 86 -6.13 1.92 -16.69
N ARG A 87 -5.89 3.04 -17.38
CA ARG A 87 -4.54 3.55 -17.65
C ARG A 87 -3.67 3.67 -16.41
N PHE A 88 -4.25 4.01 -15.26
CA PHE A 88 -3.51 4.19 -14.01
C PHE A 88 -3.05 2.85 -13.42
N ARG A 89 -3.92 1.83 -13.42
CA ARG A 89 -3.61 0.54 -12.81
C ARG A 89 -2.68 -0.32 -13.67
N THR A 90 -2.69 -0.10 -14.99
CA THR A 90 -1.80 -0.78 -15.94
C THR A 90 -0.51 -0.01 -16.22
N HIS A 91 -0.34 1.20 -15.67
CA HIS A 91 0.89 1.96 -15.82
C HIS A 91 2.01 1.35 -14.98
N GLU A 92 3.16 1.12 -15.59
CA GLU A 92 4.27 0.34 -15.03
C GLU A 92 4.70 0.78 -13.62
N THR A 93 4.75 2.08 -13.36
CA THR A 93 5.30 2.62 -12.09
C THR A 93 4.29 3.32 -11.19
N PHE A 94 3.09 3.66 -11.69
CA PHE A 94 2.15 4.51 -10.94
C PHE A 94 1.65 3.83 -9.65
N PRO A 95 1.18 2.56 -9.70
CA PRO A 95 0.74 1.86 -8.49
C PRO A 95 1.87 1.76 -7.44
N TYR A 96 3.09 1.49 -7.86
CA TYR A 96 4.26 1.38 -6.98
C TYR A 96 4.60 2.71 -6.31
N VAL A 97 4.61 3.81 -7.06
CA VAL A 97 4.86 5.15 -6.52
C VAL A 97 3.76 5.56 -5.55
N ALA A 98 2.49 5.33 -5.91
CA ALA A 98 1.36 5.64 -5.03
C ALA A 98 1.42 4.84 -3.72
N PHE A 99 1.71 3.54 -3.80
CA PHE A 99 1.86 2.67 -2.64
C PHE A 99 3.05 3.06 -1.76
N GLY A 100 4.21 3.38 -2.35
CA GLY A 100 5.40 3.83 -1.62
C GLY A 100 5.16 5.15 -0.88
N ILE A 101 4.41 6.08 -1.48
CA ILE A 101 3.98 7.32 -0.82
C ILE A 101 3.04 7.01 0.34
N GLU A 102 2.08 6.09 0.17
CA GLU A 102 1.18 5.66 1.25
C GLU A 102 1.95 5.07 2.44
N GLN A 103 2.83 4.09 2.20
CA GLN A 103 3.66 3.48 3.25
C GLN A 103 4.55 4.49 3.97
N ARG A 104 5.18 5.41 3.22
CA ARG A 104 6.00 6.47 3.82
C ARG A 104 5.17 7.38 4.71
N ARG A 105 3.96 7.75 4.28
CA ARG A 105 3.05 8.58 5.08
C ARG A 105 2.54 7.86 6.32
N GLU A 106 2.24 6.56 6.24
CA GLU A 106 1.89 5.74 7.41
C GLU A 106 3.03 5.73 8.45
N ALA A 107 4.26 5.48 7.99
CA ALA A 107 5.45 5.49 8.85
C ALA A 107 5.66 6.86 9.52
N LEU A 108 5.61 7.95 8.74
CA LEU A 108 5.79 9.32 9.25
C LEU A 108 4.68 9.72 10.23
N ASN A 109 3.43 9.33 9.96
CA ASN A 109 2.32 9.57 10.88
C ASN A 109 2.50 8.80 12.19
N SER A 110 2.98 7.56 12.12
CA SER A 110 3.25 6.74 13.30
C SER A 110 4.37 7.34 14.15
N ALA A 111 5.48 7.74 13.51
CA ALA A 111 6.61 8.41 14.15
C ALA A 111 6.18 9.74 14.80
N ARG A 112 5.37 10.56 14.10
CA ARG A 112 4.85 11.82 14.64
C ARG A 112 4.07 11.63 15.94
N ILE A 113 3.29 10.55 16.05
CA ILE A 113 2.53 10.25 17.28
C ILE A 113 3.49 9.91 18.43
N GLN A 114 4.60 9.23 18.15
CA GLN A 114 5.61 8.90 19.17
C GLN A 114 6.40 10.14 19.61
N MET A 115 6.77 11.02 18.68
CA MET A 115 7.49 12.25 18.98
C MET A 115 6.68 13.27 19.81
N ARG A 116 5.36 13.08 19.92
CA ARG A 116 4.49 13.93 20.78
C ARG A 116 4.46 13.51 22.24
N ARG A 117 5.21 12.47 22.62
CA ARG A 117 5.28 12.00 24.01
C ARG A 117 6.17 12.95 24.83
N SER A 118 5.88 13.05 26.13
CA SER A 118 6.58 13.93 27.07
C SER A 118 8.08 13.60 27.22
N ASN A 119 8.49 12.38 26.90
CA ASN A 119 9.88 11.92 26.98
C ASN A 119 10.71 12.25 25.72
N PHE A 120 10.15 12.92 24.71
CA PHE A 120 10.81 13.13 23.42
C PHE A 120 12.20 13.79 23.52
N GLU A 121 12.38 14.80 24.38
CA GLU A 121 13.68 15.48 24.52
C GLU A 121 14.77 14.60 25.14
N ALA A 122 14.39 13.69 26.05
CA ALA A 122 15.30 12.71 26.61
C ALA A 122 15.67 11.67 25.55
N ASP A 123 14.67 11.16 24.82
CA ASP A 123 14.84 10.21 23.74
C ASP A 123 15.71 10.78 22.62
N ALA A 124 15.48 12.04 22.20
CA ALA A 124 16.23 12.70 21.13
C ALA A 124 17.72 12.85 21.49
N ARG A 125 18.03 13.23 22.74
CA ARG A 125 19.41 13.30 23.23
C ARG A 125 20.07 11.93 23.20
N LEU A 126 19.38 10.90 23.69
CA LEU A 126 19.93 9.54 23.69
C LEU A 126 20.13 9.00 22.26
N LEU A 127 19.19 9.24 21.35
CA LEU A 127 19.29 8.85 19.94
C LEU A 127 20.42 9.59 19.21
N SER A 128 20.69 10.85 19.57
CA SER A 128 21.83 11.59 19.00
C SER A 128 23.20 11.02 19.38
N SER A 129 23.25 10.20 20.43
CA SER A 129 24.47 9.49 20.87
C SER A 129 24.72 8.17 20.11
N VAL A 130 23.83 7.77 19.20
CA VAL A 130 23.98 6.57 18.38
C VAL A 130 24.92 6.88 17.22
N THR A 131 25.99 6.08 17.11
CA THR A 131 26.99 6.17 16.04
C THR A 131 26.98 4.89 15.21
N VAL A 132 27.68 4.89 14.07
CA VAL A 132 27.76 3.72 13.19
C VAL A 132 28.40 2.53 13.92
N GLU A 133 29.46 2.78 14.69
CA GLU A 133 30.19 1.75 15.43
C GLU A 133 29.30 1.07 16.48
N LYS A 134 28.42 1.83 17.14
CA LYS A 134 27.44 1.29 18.08
C LYS A 134 26.38 0.42 17.39
N LEU A 135 26.01 0.75 16.16
CA LEU A 135 25.07 -0.04 15.36
C LEU A 135 25.72 -1.33 14.87
N GLU A 136 26.99 -1.28 14.44
CA GLU A 136 27.77 -2.46 14.05
C GLU A 136 27.95 -3.42 15.22
N GLU A 137 28.33 -2.92 16.39
CA GLU A 137 28.44 -3.73 17.60
C GLU A 137 27.09 -4.34 18.01
N ALA A 138 26.00 -3.58 17.92
CA ALA A 138 24.66 -4.12 18.18
C ALA A 138 24.25 -5.21 17.17
N ALA A 139 24.66 -5.09 15.91
CA ALA A 139 24.43 -6.10 14.89
C ALA A 139 25.19 -7.40 15.23
N HIS A 140 26.47 -7.31 15.62
CA HIS A 140 27.24 -8.47 16.06
C HIS A 140 26.65 -9.12 17.33
N GLN A 141 26.16 -8.32 18.28
CA GLN A 141 25.44 -8.84 19.45
C GLN A 141 24.17 -9.60 19.03
N GLU A 142 23.39 -9.08 18.08
CA GLU A 142 22.19 -9.73 17.56
C GLU A 142 22.51 -11.05 16.82
N GLU A 143 23.57 -11.09 16.00
CA GLU A 143 24.07 -12.32 15.35
C GLU A 143 24.43 -13.40 16.37
N ARG A 144 25.03 -12.99 17.48
CA ARG A 144 25.38 -13.88 18.61
C ARG A 144 24.21 -14.21 19.53
N HIS A 145 23.00 -13.72 19.23
CA HIS A 145 21.80 -13.88 20.05
C HIS A 145 21.93 -13.28 21.46
N GLU A 146 22.75 -12.24 21.59
CA GLU A 146 22.99 -11.51 22.84
C GLU A 146 22.10 -10.26 22.93
N PRO A 147 21.74 -9.81 24.15
CA PRO A 147 20.98 -8.59 24.31
C PRO A 147 21.84 -7.37 23.93
N ILE A 148 21.27 -6.49 23.12
CA ILE A 148 21.92 -5.21 22.76
C ILE A 148 22.25 -4.44 24.03
N THR A 149 23.52 -4.05 24.19
CA THR A 149 24.01 -3.39 25.40
C THR A 149 23.82 -1.88 25.40
N ASP A 150 24.01 -1.21 24.25
CA ASP A 150 23.91 0.25 24.16
C ASP A 150 22.44 0.73 24.35
N PRO A 151 22.18 1.63 25.32
CA PRO A 151 20.83 2.09 25.63
C PRO A 151 20.22 2.94 24.51
N GLY A 152 21.03 3.66 23.73
CA GLY A 152 20.56 4.45 22.59
C GLY A 152 20.14 3.58 21.42
N VAL A 153 20.89 2.51 21.12
CA VAL A 153 20.51 1.54 20.09
C VAL A 153 19.27 0.75 20.50
N ARG A 154 19.16 0.35 21.77
CA ARG A 154 17.92 -0.28 22.30
C ARG A 154 16.71 0.65 22.15
N LEU A 155 16.87 1.92 22.50
CA LEU A 155 15.81 2.91 22.36
C LEU A 155 15.44 3.09 20.88
N LEU A 156 16.43 3.22 19.99
CA LEU A 156 16.20 3.31 18.55
C LEU A 156 15.40 2.11 18.03
N ARG A 157 15.79 0.89 18.39
CA ARG A 157 15.08 -0.34 18.03
C ARG A 157 13.63 -0.32 18.52
N GLN A 158 13.39 0.15 19.75
CA GLN A 158 12.03 0.29 20.30
C GLN A 158 11.18 1.29 19.50
N HIS A 159 11.74 2.44 19.11
CA HIS A 159 11.06 3.44 18.27
C HIS A 159 10.76 2.90 16.87
N ILE A 160 11.70 2.17 16.26
CA ILE A 160 11.51 1.49 14.97
C ILE A 160 10.36 0.48 15.06
N HIS A 161 10.37 -0.41 16.05
CA HIS A 161 9.30 -1.39 16.27
C HIS A 161 7.94 -0.71 16.45
N ALA A 162 7.87 0.28 17.34
CA ALA A 162 6.64 1.01 17.59
C ALA A 162 6.13 1.74 16.32
N THR A 163 7.04 2.21 15.46
CA THR A 163 6.68 2.90 14.20
C THR A 163 6.18 1.90 13.17
N GLY A 164 6.91 0.79 13.02
CA GLY A 164 6.62 -0.29 12.09
C GLY A 164 5.25 -0.92 12.30
N GLY A 165 4.73 -0.98 13.54
CA GLY A 165 3.44 -1.62 13.84
C GLY A 165 2.23 -1.06 13.09
N ARG A 166 2.32 0.16 12.54
CA ARG A 166 1.27 0.77 11.71
C ARG A 166 1.52 0.66 10.20
N VAL A 167 2.73 0.27 9.80
CA VAL A 167 3.08 0.09 8.39
C VAL A 167 2.64 -1.30 7.96
N ARG A 168 1.76 -1.39 6.96
CA ARG A 168 1.29 -2.67 6.47
C ARG A 168 2.45 -3.54 5.96
N GLY A 169 2.46 -4.80 6.37
CA GLY A 169 3.46 -5.80 5.95
C GLY A 169 4.77 -5.77 6.75
N SER A 170 4.92 -4.86 7.73
CA SER A 170 6.07 -4.88 8.63
C SER A 170 6.05 -6.08 9.57
N ASP A 171 7.21 -6.45 10.12
CA ASP A 171 7.28 -7.53 11.11
C ASP A 171 6.46 -7.22 12.36
N GLN A 172 6.42 -5.96 12.78
CA GLN A 172 5.59 -5.56 13.92
C GLN A 172 4.09 -5.71 13.60
N ALA A 173 3.66 -5.43 12.38
CA ALA A 173 2.27 -5.69 11.96
C ALA A 173 1.96 -7.19 12.01
N ARG A 174 2.90 -8.06 11.58
CA ARG A 174 2.79 -9.52 11.69
C ARG A 174 2.73 -9.99 13.15
N TYR A 175 3.56 -9.43 14.04
CA TYR A 175 3.49 -9.71 15.48
C TYR A 175 2.12 -9.35 16.06
N SER A 176 1.55 -8.21 15.67
CA SER A 176 0.21 -7.80 16.10
C SER A 176 -0.87 -8.80 15.64
N LEU A 177 -0.81 -9.26 14.38
CA LEU A 177 -1.71 -10.29 13.86
C LEU A 177 -1.56 -11.60 14.66
N ARG A 178 -0.32 -12.01 14.96
CA ARG A 178 -0.05 -13.20 15.79
C ARG A 178 -0.65 -13.06 17.18
N SER A 179 -0.53 -11.90 17.83
CA SER A 179 -1.18 -11.63 19.12
C SER A 179 -2.70 -11.71 19.05
N GLN A 180 -3.32 -11.25 17.96
CA GLN A 180 -4.77 -11.38 17.76
C GLN A 180 -5.20 -12.85 17.63
N ILE A 181 -4.44 -13.68 16.89
CA ILE A 181 -4.68 -15.12 16.79
C ILE A 181 -4.60 -15.78 18.18
N TRP A 182 -3.54 -15.51 18.95
CA TRP A 182 -3.38 -16.08 20.30
C TRP A 182 -4.48 -15.65 21.26
N SER A 183 -4.84 -14.37 21.28
CA SER A 183 -5.90 -13.86 22.14
C SER A 183 -7.28 -14.46 21.79
N THR A 184 -7.54 -14.66 20.49
CA THR A 184 -8.75 -15.34 20.01
C THR A 184 -8.76 -16.79 20.46
N ALA A 185 -7.63 -17.50 20.33
CA ALA A 185 -7.50 -18.89 20.76
C ALA A 185 -7.66 -19.04 22.29
N LEU A 186 -7.14 -18.10 23.08
CA LEU A 186 -7.32 -18.10 24.54
C LEU A 186 -8.79 -17.92 24.92
N PHE A 187 -9.53 -17.06 24.22
CA PHE A 187 -10.93 -16.75 24.55
C PHE A 187 -11.96 -17.73 23.95
N LYS A 188 -11.70 -18.26 22.75
CA LYS A 188 -12.61 -19.14 22.01
C LYS A 188 -12.21 -20.61 22.00
N GLY A 189 -11.03 -20.94 22.53
CA GLY A 189 -10.39 -22.23 22.34
C GLY A 189 -9.55 -22.28 21.06
N PRO A 190 -8.74 -23.33 20.89
CA PRO A 190 -7.90 -23.50 19.70
C PRO A 190 -8.76 -23.56 18.42
N PRO A 191 -8.20 -23.14 17.26
CA PRO A 191 -8.94 -23.19 16.00
C PRO A 191 -9.31 -24.63 15.65
N ALA A 192 -10.59 -24.87 15.36
CA ALA A 192 -11.07 -26.17 14.88
C ALA A 192 -10.61 -26.45 13.45
N LEU A 193 -10.38 -25.39 12.66
CA LEU A 193 -9.96 -25.47 11.26
C LEU A 193 -8.85 -24.46 10.98
N TRP A 194 -7.83 -24.91 10.24
CA TRP A 194 -6.79 -24.08 9.67
C TRP A 194 -6.80 -24.32 8.15
N ILE A 195 -7.20 -23.31 7.38
CA ILE A 195 -7.48 -23.47 5.93
C ILE A 195 -6.72 -22.39 5.16
N THR A 196 -6.00 -22.82 4.12
CA THR A 196 -5.44 -21.92 3.10
C THR A 196 -6.36 -21.95 1.89
N ILE A 197 -6.91 -20.79 1.52
CA ILE A 197 -7.73 -20.63 0.32
C ILE A 197 -6.87 -19.92 -0.73
N ASN A 198 -6.60 -20.60 -1.84
CA ASN A 198 -5.75 -20.09 -2.92
C ASN A 198 -6.50 -20.08 -4.26
N PRO A 199 -7.32 -19.05 -4.56
CA PRO A 199 -7.97 -18.90 -5.85
C PRO A 199 -6.94 -18.78 -6.98
N ASN A 200 -7.16 -19.51 -8.09
CA ASN A 200 -6.23 -19.54 -9.22
C ASN A 200 -6.62 -18.52 -10.31
N ASP A 201 -5.96 -17.37 -10.31
CA ASP A 201 -6.19 -16.25 -11.22
C ASP A 201 -5.86 -16.55 -12.70
N LEU A 202 -4.94 -17.49 -12.96
CA LEU A 202 -4.55 -17.88 -14.32
C LEU A 202 -5.57 -18.76 -15.03
N HIS A 203 -6.38 -19.50 -14.27
CA HIS A 203 -7.30 -20.50 -14.81
C HIS A 203 -8.77 -20.18 -14.54
N ASP A 204 -9.06 -19.13 -13.77
CA ASP A 204 -10.43 -18.72 -13.46
C ASP A 204 -10.94 -17.64 -14.46
N PRO A 205 -12.02 -17.89 -15.20
CA PRO A 205 -12.64 -16.92 -16.10
C PRO A 205 -13.07 -15.61 -15.39
N ILE A 206 -13.41 -15.65 -14.11
CA ILE A 206 -13.81 -14.47 -13.34
C ILE A 206 -12.64 -13.48 -13.23
N CYS A 207 -11.41 -13.97 -13.07
CA CYS A 207 -10.24 -13.08 -13.08
C CYS A 207 -10.12 -12.34 -14.41
N GLN A 208 -10.47 -12.99 -15.52
CA GLN A 208 -10.42 -12.39 -16.85
C GLN A 208 -11.46 -11.28 -17.02
N ILE A 209 -12.61 -11.36 -16.35
CA ILE A 209 -13.60 -10.27 -16.30
C ILE A 209 -13.00 -9.03 -15.63
N PHE A 210 -12.29 -9.20 -14.51
CA PHE A 210 -11.60 -8.08 -13.85
C PHE A 210 -10.52 -7.47 -14.73
N ALA A 211 -9.85 -8.30 -15.55
CA ALA A 211 -8.91 -7.89 -16.58
C ALA A 211 -9.58 -7.36 -17.87
N GLY A 212 -10.91 -7.37 -17.97
CA GLY A 212 -11.73 -6.78 -19.05
C GLY A 212 -12.07 -7.64 -20.23
N GLU A 213 -11.87 -8.94 -20.12
CA GLU A 213 -12.47 -9.86 -21.06
C GLU A 213 -14.00 -9.79 -20.95
N LYS A 214 -14.66 -9.87 -22.09
CA LYS A 214 -16.14 -9.83 -22.17
C LYS A 214 -16.65 -11.25 -21.98
N ILE A 215 -16.87 -11.64 -20.73
CA ILE A 215 -17.49 -12.92 -20.38
C ILE A 215 -18.87 -12.62 -19.81
N ASP A 216 -19.87 -13.31 -20.36
CA ASP A 216 -21.25 -13.22 -19.88
C ASP A 216 -21.38 -13.99 -18.56
N LEU A 217 -21.77 -13.28 -17.49
CA LEU A 217 -22.00 -13.87 -16.18
C LEU A 217 -23.41 -14.47 -16.05
N ASP A 218 -24.37 -14.03 -16.85
CA ASP A 218 -25.73 -14.57 -16.86
C ASP A 218 -25.77 -15.92 -17.60
N ALA A 219 -24.85 -16.11 -18.56
CA ALA A 219 -24.63 -17.37 -19.28
C ALA A 219 -23.21 -17.93 -19.05
N PHE A 220 -22.79 -17.99 -17.77
CA PHE A 220 -21.42 -18.34 -17.41
C PHE A 220 -21.01 -19.76 -17.83
N LEU A 221 -19.89 -19.87 -18.55
CA LEU A 221 -19.21 -21.13 -18.84
C LEU A 221 -17.84 -21.13 -18.15
N SER A 222 -17.50 -22.21 -17.44
CA SER A 222 -16.21 -22.34 -16.74
C SER A 222 -14.99 -22.37 -17.67
N THR A 223 -15.22 -22.59 -18.96
CA THR A 223 -14.22 -22.55 -20.03
C THR A 223 -14.25 -21.25 -20.83
N ALA A 224 -15.12 -20.30 -20.48
CA ALA A 224 -15.20 -19.00 -21.14
C ALA A 224 -13.94 -18.17 -20.94
N GLY A 225 -13.70 -17.25 -21.86
CA GLY A 225 -12.54 -16.37 -21.86
C GLY A 225 -11.44 -16.86 -22.81
N PRO A 226 -10.29 -16.18 -22.79
CA PRO A 226 -9.26 -16.39 -23.79
C PRO A 226 -8.38 -17.60 -23.46
N ASP A 227 -7.48 -17.95 -24.38
CA ASP A 227 -6.55 -19.07 -24.20
C ASP A 227 -5.55 -18.86 -23.03
N LYS A 228 -4.83 -19.94 -22.67
CA LYS A 228 -3.87 -19.94 -21.56
C LYS A 228 -2.83 -18.82 -21.65
N HIS A 229 -2.29 -18.55 -22.85
CA HIS A 229 -1.25 -17.55 -23.04
C HIS A 229 -1.81 -16.15 -22.83
N ARG A 230 -2.98 -15.86 -23.40
CA ARG A 230 -3.63 -14.57 -23.24
C ARG A 230 -4.06 -14.31 -21.80
N ARG A 231 -4.58 -15.32 -21.08
CA ARG A 231 -4.92 -15.18 -19.66
C ARG A 231 -3.71 -14.79 -18.81
N ALA A 232 -2.56 -15.44 -19.04
CA ALA A 232 -1.33 -15.11 -18.35
C ALA A 232 -0.84 -13.68 -18.66
N GLN A 233 -0.94 -13.25 -19.92
CA GLN A 233 -0.62 -11.87 -20.30
C GLN A 233 -1.55 -10.85 -19.63
N ASN A 234 -2.85 -11.12 -19.59
CA ASN A 234 -3.83 -10.24 -18.96
C ASN A 234 -3.52 -10.03 -17.47
N VAL A 235 -3.22 -11.10 -16.74
CA VAL A 235 -2.83 -11.05 -15.31
C VAL A 235 -1.52 -10.28 -15.12
N ALA A 236 -0.51 -10.57 -15.94
CA ALA A 236 0.80 -9.90 -15.85
C ALA A 236 0.71 -8.38 -16.13
N ASN A 237 -0.13 -7.98 -17.09
CA ASN A 237 -0.31 -6.58 -17.48
C ASN A 237 -1.24 -5.80 -16.52
N ASP A 238 -2.04 -6.49 -15.72
CA ASP A 238 -2.99 -5.88 -14.78
C ASP A 238 -3.02 -6.61 -13.43
N PRO A 239 -1.96 -6.49 -12.60
CA PRO A 239 -1.92 -7.09 -11.27
C PRO A 239 -3.06 -6.62 -10.35
N TYR A 240 -3.63 -5.44 -10.61
CA TYR A 240 -4.80 -4.95 -9.89
C TYR A 240 -6.03 -5.82 -10.16
N ALA A 241 -6.21 -6.31 -11.38
CA ALA A 241 -7.30 -7.25 -11.71
C ALA A 241 -7.18 -8.55 -10.89
N ALA A 242 -5.98 -9.12 -10.79
CA ALA A 242 -5.72 -10.31 -9.98
C ALA A 242 -6.02 -10.05 -8.49
N ALA A 243 -5.58 -8.91 -7.94
CA ALA A 243 -5.88 -8.53 -6.56
C ALA A 243 -7.38 -8.34 -6.31
N LYS A 244 -8.11 -7.75 -7.27
CA LYS A 244 -9.58 -7.59 -7.18
C LYS A 244 -10.30 -8.93 -7.26
N PHE A 245 -9.85 -9.81 -8.14
CA PHE A 245 -10.34 -11.19 -8.24
C PHE A 245 -10.15 -11.94 -6.93
N PHE A 246 -8.94 -11.95 -6.37
CA PHE A 246 -8.65 -12.60 -5.10
C PHE A 246 -9.56 -12.08 -3.99
N HIS A 247 -9.64 -10.75 -3.84
CA HIS A 247 -10.50 -10.13 -2.84
C HIS A 247 -11.98 -10.50 -3.03
N PHE A 248 -12.47 -10.49 -4.27
CA PHE A 248 -13.84 -10.88 -4.61
C PHE A 248 -14.10 -12.34 -4.26
N MET A 249 -13.19 -13.26 -4.60
CA MET A 249 -13.34 -14.68 -4.31
C MET A 249 -13.35 -14.97 -2.81
N ILE A 250 -12.43 -14.38 -2.05
CA ILE A 250 -12.40 -14.56 -0.60
C ILE A 250 -13.67 -13.99 0.04
N ALA A 251 -14.08 -12.77 -0.33
CA ALA A 251 -15.33 -12.19 0.19
C ALA A 251 -16.54 -13.06 -0.16
N THR A 252 -16.62 -13.56 -1.39
CA THR A 252 -17.69 -14.45 -1.84
C THR A 252 -17.70 -15.75 -1.05
N ILE A 253 -16.55 -16.39 -0.82
CA ILE A 253 -16.46 -17.61 -0.01
C ILE A 253 -16.91 -17.37 1.43
N LEU A 254 -16.43 -16.29 2.06
CA LEU A 254 -16.81 -15.94 3.43
C LEU A 254 -18.33 -15.72 3.54
N GLN A 255 -18.90 -14.95 2.62
CA GLN A 255 -20.33 -14.61 2.65
C GLN A 255 -21.23 -15.77 2.25
N THR A 256 -20.89 -16.53 1.22
CA THR A 256 -21.78 -17.56 0.64
C THR A 256 -21.61 -18.92 1.31
N LEU A 257 -20.37 -19.40 1.47
CA LEU A 257 -20.11 -20.72 2.01
C LEU A 257 -20.09 -20.69 3.54
N PHE A 258 -19.38 -19.73 4.14
CA PHE A 258 -19.25 -19.66 5.60
C PHE A 258 -20.36 -18.84 6.26
N GLN A 259 -21.16 -18.13 5.45
CA GLN A 259 -22.26 -17.29 5.94
C GLN A 259 -21.80 -16.24 6.94
N VAL A 260 -20.62 -15.65 6.71
CA VAL A 260 -20.03 -14.60 7.53
C VAL A 260 -19.93 -13.31 6.72
N ASP A 261 -20.61 -12.28 7.20
CA ASP A 261 -20.53 -10.93 6.64
C ASP A 261 -19.99 -9.97 7.70
N ALA A 262 -18.69 -9.68 7.60
CA ALA A 262 -17.97 -8.82 8.52
C ALA A 262 -17.75 -7.44 7.88
N THR A 263 -18.41 -6.43 8.44
CA THR A 263 -18.16 -5.02 8.13
C THR A 263 -17.38 -4.38 9.29
N GLY A 264 -16.82 -3.18 9.06
CA GLY A 264 -16.10 -2.46 10.12
C GLY A 264 -16.96 -2.07 11.34
N GLN A 265 -18.29 -2.22 11.26
CA GLN A 265 -19.23 -1.85 12.31
C GLN A 265 -19.98 -3.05 12.91
N SER A 266 -20.19 -4.11 12.13
CA SER A 266 -20.94 -5.29 12.58
C SER A 266 -20.48 -6.57 11.89
N VAL A 267 -20.52 -7.67 12.62
CA VAL A 267 -20.36 -9.02 12.08
C VAL A 267 -21.71 -9.73 12.12
N LYS A 268 -22.24 -10.05 10.95
CA LYS A 268 -23.40 -10.91 10.80
C LYS A 268 -22.93 -12.32 10.49
N ARG A 269 -23.56 -13.32 11.09
CA ARG A 269 -23.28 -14.73 10.81
C ARG A 269 -24.56 -15.54 10.76
N SER A 270 -24.58 -16.53 9.89
CA SER A 270 -25.61 -17.58 9.86
C SER A 270 -24.94 -18.96 9.80
N ILE A 271 -25.72 -20.03 9.68
CA ILE A 271 -25.18 -21.39 9.60
C ILE A 271 -24.66 -21.62 8.17
N GLY A 272 -23.34 -21.67 8.02
CA GLY A 272 -22.68 -22.01 6.75
C GLY A 272 -22.33 -23.49 6.64
N VAL A 273 -21.54 -23.84 5.62
CA VAL A 273 -21.09 -25.22 5.35
C VAL A 273 -20.21 -25.80 6.46
N LEU A 274 -19.59 -24.94 7.28
CA LEU A 274 -18.79 -25.30 8.45
C LEU A 274 -19.59 -25.23 9.76
N GLY A 275 -20.91 -25.09 9.68
CA GLY A 275 -21.77 -24.79 10.82
C GLY A 275 -21.74 -23.31 11.22
N SER A 276 -22.08 -23.02 12.47
CA SER A 276 -22.07 -21.65 13.01
C SER A 276 -20.65 -21.24 13.41
N VAL A 277 -20.03 -20.35 12.64
CA VAL A 277 -18.68 -19.82 12.91
C VAL A 277 -18.66 -18.97 14.18
N SER A 278 -17.93 -19.42 15.21
CA SER A 278 -17.82 -18.73 16.50
C SER A 278 -16.90 -17.49 16.44
N ALA A 279 -15.80 -17.60 15.68
CA ALA A 279 -14.83 -16.57 15.34
C ALA A 279 -14.04 -17.03 14.10
N PHE A 280 -13.49 -16.09 13.35
CA PHE A 280 -12.51 -16.38 12.30
C PHE A 280 -11.42 -15.31 12.30
N PHE A 281 -10.24 -15.68 11.82
CA PHE A 281 -9.13 -14.76 11.59
C PHE A 281 -8.58 -15.04 10.20
N GLY A 282 -8.48 -14.01 9.36
CA GLY A 282 -8.04 -14.15 7.97
C GLY A 282 -6.95 -13.14 7.65
N THR A 283 -5.87 -13.60 7.05
CA THR A 283 -4.75 -12.79 6.56
C THR A 283 -4.41 -13.19 5.13
N VAL A 284 -3.87 -12.25 4.37
CA VAL A 284 -3.29 -12.50 3.05
C VAL A 284 -1.79 -12.61 3.23
N GLU A 285 -1.20 -13.69 2.70
CA GLU A 285 0.25 -13.90 2.64
C GLU A 285 0.88 -13.12 1.48
#